data_AF-A0A2G5UZ52-F1
#
_entry.id   AF-A0A2G5UZ52-F1
#
_cell.length_a   1.000
_cell.length_b   1.000
_cell.length_c   1.000
_cell.angle_alpha   90.00
_cell.angle_beta   90.00
_cell.angle_gamma   90.00
#
_symmetry.space_group_name_H-M   'P 1'
#
loop_
_entity.id
_entity.type
_entity.pdbx_description
1 polymer ?
#
loop_
_entity_poly.entity_id
_entity_poly.type
_entity_poly.pdbx_seq_one_letter_code
_entity_poly.pdbx_strand_id
1 'polypeptide(L)'
;MEKSDSVSLTVHGNVRITEFPEESNVCVKLNTVAVGDWKIITGDTVALSSFSYRGADNRIFIDLPFECGLKGSSPFMWPRLVLNCFSKDTSGKDCVVGYGVLPIPTEPGKHICRVHCFLPEPSSIVQQMMAKLRGMNAEFVDPLLPANADGRYACRTSTRGYVDIEINVSIKSSETGYRFAPSASSEAKINNSHQNVPSSIADLAGIVAVGGEEHADIFGADSENETTRTA
;
A
#
# COMPACT_ATOMS: atom_id res chain seq x y z
N MET A 1 0.41 13.92 34.24
CA MET A 1 -0.05 12.77 33.45
C MET A 1 0.46 13.02 32.04
N GLU A 2 1.62 12.46 31.69
CA GLU A 2 2.25 12.70 30.39
C GLU A 2 1.35 12.18 29.27
N LYS A 3 1.09 13.01 28.27
CA LYS A 3 0.28 12.66 27.12
C LYS A 3 1.15 11.78 26.22
N SER A 4 0.91 10.48 26.22
CA SER A 4 1.66 9.57 25.36
C SER A 4 1.32 9.82 23.91
N ASP A 5 2.35 10.03 23.11
CA ASP A 5 2.29 10.08 21.65
C ASP A 5 1.54 8.87 21.11
N SER A 6 0.48 9.13 20.33
CA SER A 6 -0.38 8.08 19.81
C SER A 6 -0.89 8.41 18.41
N VAL A 7 -0.89 7.38 17.57
CA VAL A 7 -1.47 7.40 16.24
C VAL A 7 -2.63 6.41 16.24
N SER A 8 -3.81 6.88 15.88
CA SER A 8 -5.01 6.08 15.73
C SER A 8 -5.41 6.05 14.26
N LEU A 9 -5.69 4.86 13.75
CA LEU A 9 -6.21 4.63 12.41
C LEU A 9 -7.61 4.06 12.50
N THR A 10 -8.49 4.56 11.65
CA THR A 10 -9.78 3.92 11.38
C THR A 10 -9.84 3.63 9.90
N VAL A 11 -10.10 2.37 9.57
CA VAL A 11 -10.11 1.86 8.21
C VAL A 11 -11.46 1.22 7.95
N HIS A 12 -12.17 1.73 6.97
CA HIS A 12 -13.39 1.12 6.46
C HIS A 12 -13.16 0.80 5.01
N GLY A 13 -13.55 -0.38 4.56
CA GLY A 13 -13.33 -0.76 3.18
C GLY A 13 -14.29 -1.83 2.69
N ASN A 14 -14.17 -2.09 1.40
CA ASN A 14 -14.89 -3.14 0.71
C ASN A 14 -13.98 -3.82 -0.30
N VAL A 15 -13.87 -5.15 -0.20
CA VAL A 15 -13.26 -5.96 -1.26
C VAL A 15 -14.28 -6.08 -2.38
N ARG A 16 -14.06 -5.37 -3.47
CA ARG A 16 -15.07 -5.18 -4.52
C ARG A 16 -15.08 -6.33 -5.50
N ILE A 17 -13.98 -6.47 -6.24
CA ILE A 17 -13.88 -7.39 -7.37
C ILE A 17 -12.55 -8.11 -7.36
N THR A 18 -12.55 -9.28 -7.98
CA THR A 18 -11.33 -10.03 -8.24
C THR A 18 -11.26 -10.43 -9.71
N GLU A 19 -10.04 -10.51 -10.21
CA GLU A 19 -9.71 -10.88 -11.58
C GLU A 19 -8.68 -12.01 -11.53
N PHE A 20 -9.17 -13.25 -11.60
CA PHE A 20 -8.35 -14.46 -11.69
C PHE A 20 -8.64 -15.13 -13.05
N PRO A 21 -7.70 -15.13 -14.01
CA PRO A 21 -7.94 -15.69 -15.35
C PRO A 21 -8.23 -17.18 -15.36
N GLU A 22 -7.63 -17.94 -14.44
CA GLU A 22 -7.76 -19.40 -14.39
C GLU A 22 -8.94 -19.89 -13.53
N GLU A 23 -9.45 -19.05 -12.62
CA GLU A 23 -10.41 -19.48 -11.59
C GLU A 23 -11.86 -19.05 -11.89
N SER A 24 -12.78 -20.01 -12.02
CA SER A 24 -14.20 -19.74 -12.28
C SER A 24 -14.97 -19.18 -11.08
N ASN A 25 -14.44 -19.40 -9.88
CA ASN A 25 -15.04 -18.99 -8.63
C ASN A 25 -13.95 -18.61 -7.63
N VAL A 26 -14.22 -17.60 -6.81
CA VAL A 26 -13.28 -17.12 -5.80
C VAL A 26 -14.01 -16.74 -4.52
N CYS A 27 -13.41 -17.09 -3.39
CA CYS A 27 -13.72 -16.61 -2.05
C CYS A 27 -12.48 -15.89 -1.50
N VAL A 28 -12.67 -14.74 -0.86
CA VAL A 28 -11.58 -13.94 -0.29
C VAL A 28 -11.70 -13.94 1.24
N LYS A 29 -10.61 -14.34 1.89
CA LYS A 29 -10.39 -14.15 3.33
C LYS A 29 -9.43 -12.99 3.54
N LEU A 30 -9.90 -11.92 4.16
CA LEU A 30 -9.12 -10.75 4.52
C LEU A 30 -8.70 -10.85 5.99
N ASN A 31 -7.44 -10.56 6.29
CA ASN A 31 -6.91 -10.51 7.65
C ASN A 31 -6.22 -9.17 7.86
N THR A 32 -6.61 -8.47 8.92
CA THR A 32 -5.92 -7.26 9.39
C THR A 32 -4.73 -7.69 10.25
N VAL A 33 -3.52 -7.30 9.84
CA VAL A 33 -2.29 -7.65 10.55
C VAL A 33 -1.66 -6.38 11.12
N ALA A 34 -1.57 -6.36 12.45
CA ALA A 34 -0.86 -5.35 13.24
C ALA A 34 0.35 -6.00 13.90
N VAL A 35 1.53 -5.38 13.79
CA VAL A 35 2.79 -5.90 14.34
C VAL A 35 3.54 -4.77 15.02
N GLY A 36 4.42 -5.10 15.97
CA GLY A 36 5.19 -4.11 16.72
C GLY A 36 4.35 -3.47 17.81
N ASP A 37 4.30 -2.14 17.85
CA ASP A 37 3.52 -1.36 18.79
C ASP A 37 2.04 -1.20 18.39
N TRP A 38 1.69 -1.56 17.14
CA TRP A 38 0.33 -1.51 16.64
C TRP A 38 -0.58 -2.55 17.28
N LYS A 39 -1.78 -2.11 17.67
CA LYS A 39 -2.84 -2.96 18.21
C LYS A 39 -4.16 -2.68 17.50
N ILE A 40 -4.92 -3.73 17.22
CA ILE A 40 -6.29 -3.63 16.74
C ILE A 40 -7.18 -3.36 17.96
N ILE A 41 -7.88 -2.22 17.95
CA ILE A 41 -8.75 -1.75 19.03
C ILE A 41 -10.21 -2.06 18.73
N THR A 42 -10.60 -2.09 17.44
CA THR A 42 -12.00 -2.23 17.02
C THR A 42 -12.07 -2.97 15.70
N GLY A 43 -13.19 -3.67 15.47
CA GLY A 43 -13.45 -4.43 14.25
C GLY A 43 -12.86 -5.83 14.28
N ASP A 44 -13.23 -6.61 13.27
CA ASP A 44 -12.81 -8.00 13.17
C ASP A 44 -11.42 -8.09 12.54
N THR A 45 -10.54 -8.88 13.16
CA THR A 45 -9.22 -9.19 12.61
C THR A 45 -9.33 -9.98 11.32
N VAL A 46 -10.42 -10.71 11.11
CA VAL A 46 -10.61 -11.60 9.96
C VAL A 46 -12.01 -11.41 9.39
N ALA A 47 -12.09 -11.17 8.08
CA ALA A 47 -13.33 -11.13 7.31
C ALA A 47 -13.27 -12.20 6.21
N LEU A 48 -14.39 -12.85 5.91
CA LEU A 48 -14.48 -13.93 4.92
C LEU A 48 -15.69 -13.69 4.02
N SER A 49 -15.48 -13.68 2.70
CA SER A 49 -16.57 -13.56 1.74
C SER A 49 -17.27 -14.90 1.51
N SER A 50 -18.43 -14.85 0.86
CA SER A 50 -18.96 -16.03 0.18
C SER A 50 -18.09 -16.40 -1.02
N PHE A 51 -18.30 -17.62 -1.54
CA PHE A 51 -17.83 -17.96 -2.88
C PHE A 51 -18.66 -17.20 -3.90
N SER A 52 -17.98 -16.46 -4.77
CA SER A 52 -18.59 -15.77 -5.90
C SER A 52 -18.08 -16.35 -7.21
N TYR A 53 -18.88 -16.22 -8.26
CA TYR A 53 -18.62 -16.84 -9.55
C TYR A 53 -18.34 -15.79 -10.62
N ARG A 54 -17.55 -16.19 -11.63
CA ARG A 54 -17.14 -15.33 -12.73
C ARG A 54 -18.34 -14.89 -13.55
N GLY A 55 -18.48 -13.58 -13.73
CA GLY A 55 -19.45 -12.96 -14.61
C GLY A 55 -19.02 -12.99 -16.08
N ALA A 56 -19.88 -12.47 -16.97
CA ALA A 56 -19.61 -12.42 -18.41
C ALA A 56 -18.43 -11.50 -18.79
N ASP A 57 -18.06 -10.57 -17.92
CA ASP A 57 -16.95 -9.62 -18.07
C ASP A 57 -15.60 -10.16 -17.57
N ASN A 58 -15.52 -11.46 -17.26
CA ASN A 58 -14.38 -12.13 -16.65
C ASN A 58 -13.98 -11.60 -15.25
N ARG A 59 -14.87 -10.85 -14.59
CA ARG A 59 -14.69 -10.39 -13.21
C ARG A 59 -15.53 -11.19 -12.24
N ILE A 60 -15.07 -11.27 -11.00
CA ILE A 60 -15.79 -11.91 -9.90
C ILE A 60 -16.09 -10.84 -8.85
N PHE A 61 -17.36 -10.55 -8.62
CA PHE A 61 -17.80 -9.60 -7.60
C PHE A 61 -17.82 -10.28 -6.23
N ILE A 62 -17.09 -9.70 -5.27
CA ILE A 62 -16.96 -10.24 -3.91
C ILE A 62 -17.88 -9.49 -2.95
N ASP A 63 -17.81 -8.16 -2.96
CA ASP A 63 -18.58 -7.27 -2.08
C ASP A 63 -18.46 -7.65 -0.59
N LEU A 64 -17.22 -7.74 -0.09
CA LEU A 64 -16.93 -8.02 1.31
C LEU A 64 -16.58 -6.72 2.06
N PRO A 65 -17.53 -6.13 2.81
CA PRO A 65 -17.23 -4.99 3.67
C PRO A 65 -16.36 -5.43 4.86
N PHE A 66 -15.47 -4.55 5.28
CA PHE A 66 -14.66 -4.74 6.48
C PHE A 66 -14.37 -3.39 7.16
N GLU A 67 -14.15 -3.46 8.46
CA GLU A 67 -13.80 -2.31 9.28
C GLU A 67 -12.79 -2.72 10.35
N CYS A 68 -11.79 -1.87 10.56
CA CYS A 68 -10.89 -2.03 11.68
C CYS A 68 -10.40 -0.67 12.23
N GLY A 69 -10.26 -0.60 13.54
CA GLY A 69 -9.65 0.50 14.27
C GLY A 69 -8.32 0.03 14.84
N LEU A 70 -7.24 0.78 14.59
CA LEU A 70 -5.90 0.46 15.06
C LEU A 70 -5.31 1.61 15.86
N LYS A 71 -4.42 1.29 16.79
CA LYS A 71 -3.66 2.27 17.57
C LYS A 71 -2.20 1.84 17.70
N GLY A 72 -1.30 2.79 17.49
CA GLY A 72 0.14 2.64 17.68
C GLY A 72 0.74 3.90 18.26
N SER A 73 2.03 3.88 18.55
CA SER A 73 2.80 5.06 18.99
C SER A 73 3.63 5.65 17.86
N SER A 74 4.00 4.84 16.85
CA SER A 74 4.88 5.24 15.75
C SER A 74 4.43 4.63 14.41
N PRO A 75 4.81 5.21 13.26
CA PRO A 75 4.54 4.64 11.95
C PRO A 75 5.38 3.39 11.63
N PHE A 76 6.29 2.99 12.53
CA PHE A 76 7.12 1.79 12.35
C PHE A 76 6.23 0.53 12.34
N MET A 77 6.59 -0.46 11.51
CA MET A 77 5.82 -1.70 11.33
C MET A 77 4.34 -1.48 10.97
N TRP A 78 4.09 -0.50 10.09
CA TRP A 78 2.76 -0.08 9.67
C TRP A 78 1.78 -1.25 9.39
N PRO A 79 0.52 -1.15 9.83
CA PRO A 79 -0.47 -2.18 9.62
C PRO A 79 -0.73 -2.49 8.15
N ARG A 80 -1.12 -3.73 7.88
CA ARG A 80 -1.39 -4.22 6.52
C ARG A 80 -2.55 -5.21 6.51
N LEU A 81 -3.18 -5.31 5.36
CA LEU A 81 -4.21 -6.29 5.06
C LEU A 81 -3.58 -7.46 4.30
N VAL A 82 -3.98 -8.66 4.65
CA VAL A 82 -3.54 -9.90 4.01
C VAL A 82 -4.76 -10.61 3.45
N LEU A 83 -4.71 -10.91 2.15
CA LEU A 83 -5.77 -11.56 1.41
C LEU A 83 -5.35 -12.99 1.13
N ASN A 84 -6.21 -13.94 1.46
CA ASN A 84 -6.11 -15.32 1.00
C ASN A 84 -7.29 -15.58 0.07
N CYS A 85 -7.01 -15.93 -1.17
CA CYS A 85 -8.03 -16.24 -2.16
C CYS A 85 -8.14 -17.76 -2.29
N PHE A 86 -9.37 -18.25 -2.25
CA PHE A 86 -9.72 -19.67 -2.37
C PHE A 86 -10.61 -19.88 -3.58
N SER A 87 -10.47 -21.01 -4.25
CA SER A 87 -11.33 -21.47 -5.34
C SER A 87 -11.78 -22.90 -5.03
N LYS A 88 -12.98 -23.26 -5.46
CA LYS A 88 -13.47 -24.63 -5.43
C LYS A 88 -13.06 -25.36 -6.69
N ASP A 89 -12.42 -26.51 -6.49
CA ASP A 89 -12.17 -27.46 -7.57
C ASP A 89 -13.48 -28.13 -8.04
N THR A 90 -13.40 -28.91 -9.12
CA THR A 90 -14.54 -29.68 -9.65
C THR A 90 -15.10 -30.73 -8.69
N SER A 91 -14.30 -31.12 -7.69
CA SER A 91 -14.67 -32.06 -6.62
C SER A 91 -15.32 -31.34 -5.42
N GLY A 92 -15.41 -30.01 -5.45
CA GLY A 92 -15.93 -29.18 -4.36
C GLY A 92 -14.93 -28.92 -3.22
N LYS A 93 -13.66 -29.25 -3.41
CA LYS A 93 -12.59 -28.99 -2.44
C LYS A 93 -12.11 -27.54 -2.56
N ASP A 94 -11.96 -26.87 -1.42
CA ASP A 94 -11.37 -25.54 -1.35
C ASP A 94 -9.85 -25.64 -1.53
N CYS A 95 -9.33 -24.88 -2.50
CA CYS A 95 -7.92 -24.80 -2.83
C CYS A 95 -7.46 -23.34 -2.77
N VAL A 96 -6.30 -23.07 -2.16
CA VAL A 96 -5.74 -21.72 -2.22
C VAL A 96 -5.27 -21.42 -3.65
N VAL A 97 -5.63 -20.24 -4.15
CA VAL A 97 -5.28 -19.78 -5.51
C VAL A 97 -4.39 -18.55 -5.52
N GLY A 98 -4.29 -17.84 -4.40
CA GLY A 98 -3.34 -16.74 -4.26
C GLY A 98 -3.40 -16.04 -2.92
N TYR A 99 -2.28 -15.38 -2.60
CA TYR A 99 -2.07 -14.54 -1.45
C TYR A 99 -1.82 -13.11 -1.91
N GLY A 100 -2.42 -12.13 -1.24
CA GLY A 100 -2.20 -10.71 -1.50
C GLY A 100 -1.82 -10.00 -0.22
N VAL A 101 -0.98 -8.96 -0.32
CA VAL A 101 -0.62 -8.11 0.81
C VAL A 101 -0.79 -6.66 0.41
N LEU A 102 -1.51 -5.89 1.23
CA LEU A 102 -1.76 -4.48 1.03
C LEU A 102 -1.41 -3.71 2.31
N PRO A 103 -0.30 -2.96 2.34
CA PRO A 103 -0.08 -1.96 3.38
C PRO A 103 -1.24 -0.98 3.39
N ILE A 104 -1.74 -0.64 4.58
CA ILE A 104 -2.83 0.35 4.69
C ILE A 104 -2.30 1.69 4.17
N PRO A 105 -3.03 2.43 3.31
CA PRO A 105 -2.59 3.74 2.85
C PRO A 105 -2.24 4.67 4.02
N THR A 106 -1.09 5.33 3.93
CA THR A 106 -0.63 6.30 4.93
C THR A 106 -1.24 7.67 4.75
N GLU A 107 -1.98 7.89 3.67
CA GLU A 107 -2.68 9.14 3.38
C GLU A 107 -4.15 8.99 3.81
N PRO A 108 -4.71 9.96 4.56
CA PRO A 108 -6.12 9.93 4.90
C PRO A 108 -6.98 10.17 3.64
N GLY A 109 -8.12 9.50 3.56
CA GLY A 109 -9.07 9.62 2.45
C GLY A 109 -9.43 8.28 1.81
N LYS A 110 -10.08 8.37 0.65
CA LYS A 110 -10.56 7.22 -0.13
C LYS A 110 -9.52 6.78 -1.14
N HIS A 111 -9.24 5.48 -1.15
CA HIS A 111 -8.26 4.81 -2.00
C HIS A 111 -8.89 3.63 -2.72
N ILE A 112 -8.53 3.44 -4.00
CA ILE A 112 -8.83 2.23 -4.75
C ILE A 112 -7.49 1.54 -4.99
N CYS A 113 -7.29 0.41 -4.30
CA CYS A 113 -6.04 -0.33 -4.30
C CYS A 113 -6.21 -1.64 -5.06
N ARG A 114 -5.40 -1.84 -6.12
CA ARG A 114 -5.32 -3.10 -6.83
C ARG A 114 -4.19 -3.95 -6.25
N VAL A 115 -4.55 -5.06 -5.61
CA VAL A 115 -3.62 -5.97 -4.95
C VAL A 115 -3.27 -7.11 -5.89
N HIS A 116 -1.98 -7.32 -6.11
CA HIS A 116 -1.48 -8.46 -6.89
C HIS A 116 -1.50 -9.71 -6.01
N CYS A 117 -2.19 -10.75 -6.47
CA CYS A 117 -2.24 -12.03 -5.78
C CYS A 117 -1.22 -12.99 -6.38
N PHE A 118 -0.42 -13.59 -5.51
CA PHE A 118 0.65 -14.51 -5.86
C PHE A 118 0.50 -15.84 -5.14
N LEU A 119 0.95 -16.92 -5.78
CA LEU A 119 0.97 -18.25 -5.18
C LEU A 119 2.41 -18.78 -5.19
N PRO A 120 2.88 -19.44 -4.12
CA PRO A 120 4.21 -20.04 -4.11
C PRO A 120 4.28 -21.15 -5.17
N GLU A 121 5.33 -21.13 -5.98
CA GLU A 121 5.63 -22.18 -6.95
C GLU A 121 6.38 -23.33 -6.25
N PRO A 122 6.02 -24.60 -6.51
CA PRO A 122 6.79 -25.73 -6.00
C PRO A 122 8.23 -25.69 -6.52
N SER A 123 9.20 -25.95 -5.64
CA SER A 123 10.64 -25.82 -5.94
C SER A 123 11.19 -26.89 -6.88
N SER A 124 10.45 -27.98 -7.15
CA SER A 124 10.88 -29.08 -8.02
C SER A 124 9.90 -29.39 -9.15
N ILE A 125 10.41 -29.63 -10.36
CA ILE A 125 9.64 -30.02 -11.56
C ILE A 125 8.82 -31.30 -11.32
N VAL A 126 9.35 -32.24 -10.53
CA VAL A 126 8.64 -33.47 -10.15
C VAL A 126 7.50 -33.18 -9.18
N GLN A 127 7.68 -32.22 -8.26
CA GLN A 127 6.62 -31.75 -7.38
C GLN A 127 5.56 -30.95 -8.15
N GLN A 128 5.94 -30.16 -9.16
CA GLN A 128 4.99 -29.48 -10.05
C GLN A 128 4.17 -30.48 -10.87
N MET A 129 4.82 -31.52 -11.41
CA MET A 129 4.14 -32.58 -12.16
C MET A 129 3.20 -33.39 -11.26
N MET A 130 3.64 -33.76 -10.05
CA MET A 130 2.81 -34.45 -9.05
C MET A 130 1.69 -33.56 -8.51
N ALA A 131 1.93 -32.26 -8.30
CA ALA A 131 0.91 -31.29 -7.89
C ALA A 131 -0.17 -31.13 -8.96
N LYS A 132 0.23 -31.03 -10.23
CA LYS A 132 -0.67 -30.99 -11.39
C LYS A 132 -1.43 -32.30 -11.56
N LEU A 133 -0.81 -33.45 -11.26
CA LEU A 133 -1.44 -34.77 -11.31
C LEU A 133 -2.40 -35.01 -10.13
N ARG A 134 -2.12 -34.44 -8.95
CA ARG A 134 -2.90 -34.62 -7.71
C ARG A 134 -3.89 -33.47 -7.44
N GLY A 135 -3.89 -32.42 -8.24
CA GLY A 135 -4.73 -31.23 -8.02
C GLY A 135 -4.44 -30.51 -6.69
N MET A 136 -3.21 -30.57 -6.20
CA MET A 136 -2.80 -29.95 -4.93
C MET A 136 -1.92 -28.74 -5.20
N ASN A 137 -2.41 -27.55 -4.87
CA ASN A 137 -1.60 -26.34 -4.90
C ASN A 137 -0.62 -26.33 -3.72
N ALA A 138 0.54 -25.72 -3.91
CA ALA A 138 1.45 -25.43 -2.80
C ALA A 138 0.84 -24.29 -1.98
N GLU A 139 0.67 -24.52 -0.67
CA GLU A 139 0.10 -23.56 0.26
C GLU A 139 1.16 -23.16 1.29
N PHE A 140 1.11 -21.91 1.74
CA PHE A 140 1.95 -21.52 2.87
C PHE A 140 1.46 -22.21 4.14
N VAL A 141 2.39 -22.73 4.93
CA VAL A 141 2.11 -23.32 6.24
C VAL A 141 1.46 -22.30 7.18
N ASP A 142 1.90 -21.04 7.10
CA ASP A 142 1.22 -19.89 7.71
C ASP A 142 0.67 -18.97 6.60
N PRO A 143 -0.66 -18.82 6.48
CA PRO A 143 -1.26 -17.93 5.48
C PRO A 143 -0.93 -16.45 5.69
N LEU A 144 -0.42 -16.07 6.87
CA LEU A 144 0.04 -14.71 7.17
C LEU A 144 1.55 -14.52 6.98
N LEU A 145 2.28 -15.57 6.58
CA LEU A 145 3.71 -15.47 6.27
C LEU A 145 4.04 -14.34 5.29
N PRO A 146 3.26 -14.10 4.22
CA PRO A 146 3.47 -12.94 3.33
C PRO A 146 3.49 -11.59 4.06
N ALA A 147 2.79 -11.49 5.18
CA ALA A 147 2.76 -10.30 6.00
C ALA A 147 4.04 -10.16 6.83
N ASN A 148 4.69 -11.25 7.23
CA ASN A 148 5.86 -11.17 8.11
C ASN A 148 7.10 -10.76 7.32
N ALA A 149 8.00 -9.98 7.95
CA ALA A 149 9.27 -9.63 7.32
C ALA A 149 10.21 -10.83 7.23
N ASP A 150 10.08 -11.75 8.19
CA ASP A 150 10.85 -12.97 8.26
C ASP A 150 10.15 -14.07 7.44
N GLY A 151 10.85 -14.67 6.48
CA GLY A 151 10.35 -15.76 5.63
C GLY A 151 9.90 -15.40 4.21
N ARG A 152 9.80 -14.11 3.85
CA ARG A 152 9.43 -13.67 2.48
C ARG A 152 10.41 -14.12 1.37
N TYR A 153 11.66 -14.40 1.72
CA TYR A 153 12.74 -14.71 0.77
C TYR A 153 12.82 -16.18 0.37
N ALA A 154 12.03 -17.07 0.98
CA ALA A 154 12.23 -18.52 0.88
C ALA A 154 11.44 -19.20 -0.26
N CYS A 155 10.63 -18.47 -1.04
CA CYS A 155 9.77 -19.08 -2.06
C CYS A 155 9.75 -18.28 -3.36
N ARG A 156 9.89 -18.98 -4.49
CA ARG A 156 9.54 -18.44 -5.80
C ARG A 156 8.02 -18.34 -5.88
N THR A 157 7.50 -17.22 -6.38
CA THR A 157 6.04 -16.99 -6.47
C THR A 157 5.66 -16.65 -7.90
N SER A 158 4.42 -16.96 -8.26
CA SER A 158 3.83 -16.60 -9.54
C SER A 158 2.58 -15.78 -9.33
N THR A 159 2.40 -14.73 -10.13
CA THR A 159 1.20 -13.90 -10.07
C THR A 159 0.04 -14.64 -10.72
N ARG A 160 -1.08 -14.76 -10.00
CA ARG A 160 -2.26 -15.55 -10.42
C ARG A 160 -3.48 -14.68 -10.73
N GLY A 161 -3.53 -13.48 -10.17
CA GLY A 161 -4.68 -12.59 -10.35
C GLY A 161 -4.58 -11.31 -9.54
N TYR A 162 -5.69 -10.59 -9.48
CA TYR A 162 -5.80 -9.30 -8.81
C TYR A 162 -7.05 -9.23 -7.94
N VAL A 163 -6.95 -8.47 -6.85
CA VAL A 163 -8.06 -8.13 -5.98
C VAL A 163 -8.12 -6.62 -5.85
N ASP A 164 -9.25 -6.02 -6.25
CA ASP A 164 -9.48 -4.58 -6.10
C ASP A 164 -10.21 -4.31 -4.79
N ILE A 165 -9.60 -3.48 -3.96
CA ILE A 165 -10.12 -3.08 -2.65
C ILE A 165 -10.33 -1.59 -2.64
N GLU A 166 -11.50 -1.17 -2.18
CA GLU A 166 -11.78 0.22 -1.88
C GLU A 166 -11.64 0.44 -0.38
N ILE A 167 -10.83 1.42 0.02
CA ILE A 167 -10.49 1.66 1.42
C ILE A 167 -10.62 3.15 1.70
N ASN A 168 -11.30 3.50 2.79
CA ASN A 168 -11.30 4.83 3.37
C ASN A 168 -10.50 4.79 4.67
N VAL A 169 -9.44 5.60 4.74
CA VAL A 169 -8.54 5.68 5.89
C VAL A 169 -8.71 7.02 6.57
N SER A 170 -8.95 6.97 7.88
CA SER A 170 -8.91 8.14 8.76
C SER A 170 -7.73 8.00 9.72
N ILE A 171 -6.87 9.02 9.77
CA ILE A 171 -5.66 9.00 10.60
C ILE A 171 -5.75 10.16 11.59
N LYS A 172 -5.63 9.84 12.88
CA LYS A 172 -5.54 10.81 13.97
C LYS A 172 -4.22 10.62 14.70
N SER A 173 -3.33 11.61 14.60
CA SER A 173 -2.07 11.63 15.31
C SER A 173 -2.11 12.73 16.38
N SER A 174 -1.69 12.39 17.60
CA SER A 174 -1.53 13.35 18.70
C SER A 174 -0.05 13.66 18.90
N GLU A 175 0.38 14.91 18.77
CA GLU A 175 1.72 15.43 19.17
C GLU A 175 2.97 14.73 18.57
N THR A 176 2.79 13.64 17.80
CA THR A 176 3.87 12.74 17.35
C THR A 176 4.78 13.29 16.24
N GLY A 177 4.64 14.56 15.83
CA GLY A 177 5.43 15.18 14.75
C GLY A 177 5.26 14.59 13.33
N TYR A 178 4.63 13.42 13.19
CA TYR A 178 4.38 12.76 11.91
C TYR A 178 3.31 13.47 11.09
N ARG A 179 3.62 13.74 9.82
CA ARG A 179 2.69 14.35 8.87
C ARG A 179 2.18 13.30 7.88
N PHE A 180 0.90 12.96 8.01
CA PHE A 180 0.16 12.15 7.04
C PHE A 180 -0.60 13.12 6.13
N ALA A 181 0.05 13.59 5.06
CA ALA A 181 -0.57 14.55 4.17
C ALA A 181 -1.70 13.86 3.37
N PRO A 182 -2.91 14.45 3.27
CA PRO A 182 -3.81 14.07 2.20
C PRO A 182 -3.11 14.43 0.88
N SER A 183 -3.23 13.59 -0.13
CA SER A 183 -2.82 13.93 -1.48
C SER A 183 -3.44 15.29 -1.78
N ALA A 184 -2.62 16.34 -1.88
CA ALA A 184 -3.07 17.55 -2.51
C ALA A 184 -3.54 17.08 -3.89
N SER A 185 -4.81 17.29 -4.21
CA SER A 185 -5.27 17.23 -5.59
C SER A 185 -4.44 18.29 -6.31
N SER A 186 -3.27 17.90 -6.80
CA SER A 186 -2.51 18.64 -7.75
C SER A 186 -3.35 18.61 -9.01
N GLU A 187 -4.31 19.54 -9.09
CA GLU A 187 -4.48 20.28 -10.32
C GLU A 187 -3.10 20.84 -10.66
N ALA A 188 -2.30 20.02 -11.33
CA ALA A 188 -1.15 20.50 -12.06
C ALA A 188 -1.73 21.47 -13.09
N LYS A 189 -1.77 22.76 -12.74
CA LYS A 189 -1.80 23.81 -13.75
C LYS A 189 -0.60 23.52 -14.62
N ILE A 190 -0.86 22.96 -15.80
CA ILE A 190 0.12 22.78 -16.87
C ILE A 190 0.48 24.20 -17.31
N ASN A 191 1.36 24.86 -16.56
CA ASN A 191 2.08 26.00 -17.05
C ASN A 191 3.17 25.43 -17.96
N ASN A 192 2.91 25.47 -19.26
CA ASN A 192 3.90 25.22 -20.30
C ASN A 192 5.00 26.28 -20.21
N SER A 193 5.98 26.04 -19.36
CA SER A 193 7.32 26.61 -19.48
C SER A 193 8.30 25.47 -19.26
N HIS A 194 9.00 25.10 -20.34
CA HIS A 194 10.16 24.24 -20.29
C HIS A 194 11.12 24.76 -19.20
N GLN A 195 11.65 23.85 -18.37
CA GLN A 195 12.49 24.04 -17.18
C GLN A 195 11.72 24.18 -15.86
N ASN A 196 11.42 23.04 -15.25
CA ASN A 196 11.43 22.89 -13.78
C ASN A 196 11.59 21.40 -13.46
N VAL A 197 12.81 20.89 -13.63
CA VAL A 197 13.22 19.66 -12.95
C VAL A 197 13.61 20.09 -11.54
N PRO A 198 12.95 19.58 -10.48
CA PRO A 198 13.33 19.89 -9.11
C PRO A 198 14.80 19.54 -8.89
N SER A 199 15.61 20.53 -8.51
CA SER A 199 17.06 20.38 -8.29
C SER A 199 17.40 19.70 -6.97
N SER A 200 16.43 19.56 -6.07
CA SER A 200 16.62 18.97 -4.75
C SER A 200 15.45 18.08 -4.35
N ILE A 201 15.75 17.07 -3.53
CA ILE A 201 14.75 16.25 -2.84
C ILE A 201 13.84 17.13 -1.96
N ALA A 202 14.35 18.23 -1.42
CA ALA A 202 13.57 19.18 -0.63
C ALA A 202 12.47 19.88 -1.47
N ASP A 203 12.79 20.22 -2.72
CA ASP A 203 11.85 20.85 -3.67
C ASP A 203 10.76 19.86 -4.10
N LEU A 204 11.13 18.58 -4.26
CA LEU A 204 10.19 17.49 -4.56
C LEU A 204 9.27 17.20 -3.36
N ALA A 205 9.79 17.32 -2.14
CA ALA A 205 9.05 17.08 -0.89
C ALA A 205 8.17 18.28 -0.46
N GLY A 206 8.21 19.42 -1.18
CA GLY A 206 7.44 20.61 -0.85
C GLY A 206 7.80 21.24 0.50
N ILE A 207 9.03 21.02 0.98
CA ILE A 207 9.51 21.55 2.26
C ILE A 207 10.00 22.97 2.00
N VAL A 208 9.16 23.96 2.31
CA VAL A 208 9.61 25.37 2.33
C VAL A 208 10.49 25.55 3.57
N ALA A 209 11.79 25.75 3.35
CA ALA A 209 12.72 26.12 4.41
C ALA A 209 12.30 27.48 4.99
N VAL A 210 12.07 27.53 6.30
CA VAL A 210 11.84 28.78 7.04
C VAL A 210 13.20 29.29 7.53
N GLY A 211 13.64 30.44 7.01
CA GLY A 211 14.80 31.22 7.49
C GLY A 211 16.02 31.16 6.55
N GLY A 212 16.64 32.26 6.13
CA GLY A 212 16.45 33.66 6.49
C GLY A 212 16.99 34.61 5.40
N GLU A 213 16.51 35.85 5.47
CA GLU A 213 17.07 37.00 4.77
C GLU A 213 18.48 37.29 5.31
N GLU A 214 19.48 37.44 4.44
CA GLU A 214 20.43 38.56 4.46
C GLU A 214 21.37 38.54 3.24
N HIS A 215 21.21 39.60 2.44
CA HIS A 215 22.21 40.40 1.75
C HIS A 215 23.22 39.76 0.75
N ALA A 216 22.96 40.05 -0.53
CA ALA A 216 23.98 40.29 -1.56
C ALA A 216 24.91 41.46 -1.14
N ASP A 217 26.19 41.55 -1.46
CA ASP A 217 26.74 41.66 -2.81
C ASP A 217 28.23 41.28 -2.83
N ILE A 218 28.61 40.70 -3.97
CA ILE A 218 29.96 40.29 -4.36
C ILE A 218 30.68 41.48 -5.01
N PHE A 219 31.95 41.65 -4.64
CA PHE A 219 33.04 42.30 -5.37
C PHE A 219 32.77 42.72 -6.83
N GLY A 220 32.99 44.01 -7.11
CA GLY A 220 33.27 44.53 -8.44
C GLY A 220 34.37 45.58 -8.35
N ALA A 221 35.60 45.18 -8.69
CA ALA A 221 36.75 46.07 -8.83
C ALA A 221 36.79 46.68 -10.23
N ASP A 222 37.11 47.97 -10.25
CA ASP A 222 37.82 48.78 -11.26
C ASP A 222 37.30 48.87 -12.70
N SER A 223 36.91 50.11 -13.05
CA SER A 223 37.49 50.78 -14.22
C SER A 223 37.53 52.29 -14.00
N GLU A 224 38.74 52.82 -13.94
CA GLU A 224 39.06 54.23 -14.07
C GLU A 224 38.77 54.70 -15.51
N ASN A 225 38.16 55.87 -15.66
CA ASN A 225 38.57 56.84 -16.69
C ASN A 225 38.06 58.26 -16.35
N GLU A 226 39.04 59.13 -16.04
CA GLU A 226 39.18 60.56 -16.37
C GLU A 226 38.29 61.07 -17.54
N THR A 227 37.83 62.32 -17.68
CA THR A 227 38.01 63.67 -17.09
C THR A 227 36.80 64.49 -17.63
N THR A 228 36.24 65.54 -16.99
CA THR A 228 36.56 66.96 -17.30
C THR A 228 35.61 67.94 -16.56
N ARG A 229 36.19 68.71 -15.63
CA ARG A 229 36.07 70.16 -15.30
C ARG A 229 34.70 70.89 -15.20
N THR A 230 34.46 71.50 -14.03
CA THR A 230 34.50 72.96 -13.73
C THR A 230 34.33 73.09 -12.21
N ALA A 231 35.04 73.93 -11.45
CA ALA A 231 35.48 75.31 -11.68
C ALA A 231 37.00 75.52 -11.75
#